data_AF-A0A850HVF2-F1
#
_entry.id   AF-A0A850HVF2-F1
#
_cell.length_a   1.000
_cell.length_b   1.000
_cell.length_c   1.000
_cell.angle_alpha   90.00
_cell.angle_beta   90.00
_cell.angle_gamma   90.00
#
_symmetry.space_group_name_H-M   'P 1'
#
loop_
_entity.id
_entity.type
_entity.pdbx_description
1 polymer ?
#
loop_
_entity_poly.entity_id
_entity_poly.type
_entity_poly.pdbx_seq_one_letter_code
_entity_poly.pdbx_strand_id
1 'polypeptide(L)'
;MDKHVTRSGDDYAEAMAALLPKGQAWPRNNDSVLMKVVRGLCQIWGLVEQRASTLLEGESDPRQTLDMLPDWERNFGLPDPCYSEPFTIGDRQIALVQRMTIEGGQSRAFFIQVEADIGHTIHIKEFRPFMVGLDRVGDNRPRLGPGEYGDYPYMLGPPENRFYWTAHVDQARLTWFRCGNGGGQCGIDPHLLIGIASDLDCLLNRWKPAQTQIVFDYSGLQTGGPMAGTP
;
A
#
# COMPACT_ATOMS: atom_id res chain seq x y z
N MET A 1 -0.23 -6.58 21.15
CA MET A 1 1.17 -6.34 20.78
C MET A 1 1.99 -6.53 22.03
N ASP A 2 2.90 -7.50 22.02
CA ASP A 2 3.89 -7.63 23.09
C ASP A 2 4.78 -6.40 23.04
N LYS A 3 4.70 -5.56 24.08
CA LYS A 3 5.58 -4.41 24.22
C LYS A 3 6.92 -4.93 24.72
N HIS A 4 7.99 -4.70 23.98
CA HIS A 4 9.32 -5.07 24.44
C HIS A 4 9.68 -4.21 25.66
N VAL A 5 10.23 -4.87 26.69
CA VAL A 5 10.66 -4.18 27.90
C VAL A 5 11.95 -3.44 27.59
N THR A 6 11.86 -2.13 27.45
CA THR A 6 13.01 -1.23 27.30
C THR A 6 13.59 -0.88 28.65
N ARG A 7 14.91 -1.01 28.83
CA ARG A 7 15.61 -0.63 30.05
C ARG A 7 16.38 0.68 29.83
N SER A 8 16.52 1.44 30.90
CA SER A 8 17.32 2.66 30.92
C SER A 8 18.81 2.34 31.08
N GLY A 9 19.67 3.32 30.78
CA GLY A 9 21.10 3.20 31.04
C GLY A 9 21.44 2.95 32.51
N ASP A 10 20.59 3.45 33.44
CA ASP A 10 20.77 3.22 34.87
C ASP A 10 20.42 1.78 35.27
N ASP A 11 19.39 1.18 34.67
CA ASP A 11 19.06 -0.24 34.89
C ASP A 11 20.24 -1.14 34.44
N TYR A 12 20.87 -0.80 33.32
CA TYR A 12 22.09 -1.47 32.87
C TYR A 12 23.27 -1.25 33.82
N ALA A 13 23.40 -0.05 34.41
CA ALA A 13 24.43 0.25 35.39
C ALA A 13 24.24 -0.57 36.68
N GLU A 14 23.01 -0.75 37.13
CA GLU A 14 22.67 -1.60 38.28
C GLU A 14 22.97 -3.08 38.00
N ALA A 15 22.60 -3.56 36.80
CA ALA A 15 22.92 -4.92 36.38
C ALA A 15 24.44 -5.16 36.28
N MET A 16 25.17 -4.23 35.67
CA MET A 16 26.64 -4.30 35.58
C MET A 16 27.27 -4.27 36.98
N ALA A 17 26.78 -3.39 37.86
CA ALA A 17 27.22 -3.36 39.23
C ALA A 17 26.98 -4.71 39.91
N ALA A 18 25.80 -5.31 39.79
CA ALA A 18 25.50 -6.61 40.40
C ALA A 18 26.45 -7.74 39.97
N LEU A 19 27.01 -7.68 38.76
CA LEU A 19 27.99 -8.63 38.24
C LEU A 19 29.42 -8.42 38.75
N LEU A 20 29.75 -7.25 39.30
CA LEU A 20 31.05 -7.00 39.91
C LEU A 20 31.21 -7.79 41.23
N PRO A 21 32.44 -8.19 41.61
CA PRO A 21 32.69 -8.84 42.88
C PRO A 21 32.27 -7.98 44.08
N LYS A 22 32.10 -8.62 45.25
CA LYS A 22 31.80 -7.92 46.51
C LYS A 22 33.10 -7.68 47.29
N GLY A 23 33.20 -6.56 48.00
CA GLY A 23 34.34 -6.23 48.88
C GLY A 23 34.68 -4.74 48.91
N GLN A 24 35.68 -4.36 49.72
CA GLN A 24 36.10 -2.95 49.88
C GLN A 24 36.59 -2.31 48.57
N ALA A 25 37.17 -3.11 47.67
CA ALA A 25 37.60 -2.64 46.35
C ALA A 25 36.41 -2.30 45.41
N TRP A 26 35.19 -2.74 45.74
CA TRP A 26 34.00 -2.60 44.90
C TRP A 26 32.87 -1.86 45.63
N PRO A 27 33.07 -0.57 45.97
CA PRO A 27 32.07 0.21 46.68
C PRO A 27 30.78 0.36 45.86
N ARG A 28 29.62 0.19 46.52
CA ARG A 28 28.28 0.35 45.92
C ARG A 28 27.67 1.74 46.13
N ASN A 29 28.41 2.64 46.76
CA ASN A 29 27.96 4.01 46.92
C ASN A 29 27.91 4.69 45.55
N ASN A 30 26.76 5.31 45.25
CA ASN A 30 26.49 6.07 44.03
C ASN A 30 27.52 7.16 43.75
N ASP A 31 28.13 7.76 44.79
CA ASP A 31 29.12 8.83 44.64
C ASP A 31 30.54 8.34 44.38
N SER A 32 30.77 7.02 44.50
CA SER A 32 32.09 6.44 44.27
C SER A 32 32.54 6.62 42.82
N VAL A 33 33.85 6.79 42.60
CA VAL A 33 34.45 6.88 41.26
C VAL A 33 34.09 5.66 40.42
N LEU A 34 34.11 4.47 41.03
CA LEU A 34 33.71 3.22 40.38
C LEU A 34 32.28 3.30 39.83
N MET A 35 31.29 3.67 40.66
CA MET A 35 29.89 3.70 40.21
C MET A 35 29.63 4.81 39.18
N LYS A 36 30.37 5.92 39.23
CA LYS A 36 30.34 6.96 38.18
C LYS A 36 30.86 6.43 36.84
N VAL A 37 31.95 5.66 36.86
CA VAL A 37 32.49 5.00 35.67
C VAL A 37 31.51 3.96 35.14
N VAL A 38 30.96 3.10 36.01
CA VAL A 38 29.95 2.08 35.62
C VAL A 38 28.75 2.73 34.95
N ARG A 39 28.16 3.78 35.55
CA ARG A 39 27.06 4.52 34.92
C ARG A 39 27.45 5.12 33.58
N GLY A 40 28.61 5.78 33.50
CA GLY A 40 29.09 6.38 32.26
C GLY A 40 29.25 5.36 31.13
N LEU A 41 29.76 4.16 31.44
CA LEU A 41 29.87 3.07 30.48
C LEU A 41 28.51 2.47 30.09
N CYS A 42 27.52 2.54 30.99
CA CYS A 42 26.23 1.89 30.77
C CYS A 42 25.18 2.76 30.05
N GLN A 43 25.30 4.08 30.06
CA GLN A 43 24.30 4.97 29.43
C GLN A 43 24.06 4.67 27.95
N ILE A 44 25.11 4.28 27.21
CA ILE A 44 24.99 3.94 25.79
C ILE A 44 24.04 2.76 25.54
N TRP A 45 23.97 1.80 26.47
CA TRP A 45 23.12 0.61 26.30
C TRP A 45 21.64 0.94 26.36
N GLY A 46 21.23 1.94 27.16
CA GLY A 46 19.85 2.42 27.14
C GLY A 46 19.45 3.03 25.79
N LEU A 47 20.35 3.80 25.18
CA LEU A 47 20.14 4.35 23.83
C LEU A 47 20.07 3.25 22.77
N VAL A 48 20.96 2.25 22.85
CA VAL A 48 21.00 1.12 21.93
C VAL A 48 19.74 0.26 22.07
N GLU A 49 19.30 -0.07 23.29
CA GLU A 49 18.08 -0.86 23.50
C GLU A 49 16.84 -0.11 23.04
N GLN A 50 16.75 1.21 23.27
CA GLN A 50 15.65 2.02 22.75
C GLN A 50 15.59 1.96 21.21
N ARG A 51 16.73 2.10 20.53
CA ARG A 51 16.80 2.02 19.06
C ARG A 51 16.48 0.62 18.54
N ALA A 52 16.97 -0.42 19.22
CA ALA A 52 16.64 -1.81 18.88
C ALA A 52 15.13 -2.07 19.05
N SER A 53 14.50 -1.55 20.10
CA SER A 53 13.06 -1.65 20.30
C SER A 53 12.28 -0.94 19.20
N THR A 54 12.66 0.28 18.82
CA THR A 54 12.04 1.00 17.69
C THR A 54 12.15 0.20 16.39
N LEU A 55 13.31 -0.41 16.14
CA LEU A 55 13.52 -1.21 14.94
C LEU A 55 12.64 -2.47 14.91
N LEU A 56 12.50 -3.15 16.05
CA LEU A 56 11.69 -4.37 16.16
C LEU A 56 10.19 -4.07 16.18
N GLU A 57 9.74 -3.02 16.87
CA GLU A 57 8.32 -2.72 17.05
C GLU A 57 7.72 -1.92 15.91
N GLY A 58 8.50 -0.99 15.31
CA GLY A 58 8.02 -0.08 14.27
C GLY A 58 8.58 -0.39 12.89
N GLU A 59 9.91 -0.42 12.76
CA GLU A 59 10.56 -0.51 11.43
C GLU A 59 10.49 -1.90 10.79
N SER A 60 10.23 -2.93 11.58
CA SER A 60 10.03 -4.30 11.09
C SER A 60 8.67 -4.48 10.40
N ASP A 61 7.69 -3.63 10.70
CA ASP A 61 6.35 -3.68 10.11
C ASP A 61 6.27 -2.70 8.92
N PRO A 62 6.03 -3.18 7.69
CA PRO A 62 5.94 -2.32 6.49
C PRO A 62 4.80 -1.29 6.57
N ARG A 63 3.82 -1.49 7.46
CA ARG A 63 2.70 -0.56 7.69
C ARG A 63 3.08 0.65 8.54
N GLN A 64 4.21 0.61 9.24
CA GLN A 64 4.61 1.64 10.21
C GLN A 64 6.05 2.12 10.05
N THR A 65 6.87 1.44 9.25
CA THR A 65 8.26 1.82 8.97
C THR A 65 8.38 3.24 8.44
N LEU A 66 9.36 3.98 8.96
CA LEU A 66 9.69 5.35 8.55
C LEU A 66 11.14 5.41 8.08
N ASP A 67 12.07 5.03 8.96
CA ASP A 67 13.50 5.11 8.67
C ASP A 67 13.93 4.02 7.67
N MET A 68 13.37 2.81 7.77
CA MET A 68 13.68 1.68 6.89
C MET A 68 12.80 1.60 5.64
N LEU A 69 11.87 2.54 5.45
CA LEU A 69 10.96 2.54 4.30
C LEU A 69 11.70 2.46 2.94
N PRO A 70 12.81 3.19 2.71
CA PRO A 70 13.57 3.08 1.46
C PRO A 70 14.21 1.69 1.24
N ASP A 71 14.61 1.01 2.32
CA ASP A 71 15.18 -0.34 2.25
C ASP A 71 14.11 -1.37 1.88
N TRP A 72 12.92 -1.26 2.49
CA TRP A 72 11.76 -2.08 2.14
C TRP A 72 11.37 -1.90 0.69
N GLU A 73 11.23 -0.66 0.22
CA GLU A 73 10.89 -0.35 -1.16
C GLU A 73 11.88 -0.95 -2.15
N ARG A 74 13.19 -0.79 -1.90
CA ARG A 74 14.22 -1.41 -2.73
C ARG A 74 14.06 -2.92 -2.82
N ASN A 75 13.77 -3.59 -1.71
CA ASN A 75 13.62 -5.05 -1.67
C ASN A 75 12.38 -5.53 -2.46
N PHE A 76 11.31 -4.74 -2.51
CA PHE A 76 10.07 -5.07 -3.24
C PHE A 76 9.98 -4.44 -4.65
N GLY A 77 11.04 -3.75 -5.09
CA GLY A 77 11.11 -3.14 -6.42
C GLY A 77 10.23 -1.91 -6.58
N LEU A 78 10.05 -1.14 -5.51
CA LEU A 78 9.40 0.16 -5.51
C LEU A 78 10.44 1.30 -5.58
N PRO A 79 10.10 2.48 -6.13
CA PRO A 79 8.80 2.84 -6.72
C PRO A 79 8.53 2.08 -8.03
N ASP A 80 7.27 1.69 -8.23
CA ASP A 80 6.86 1.07 -9.49
C ASP A 80 6.95 2.11 -10.61
N PRO A 81 7.57 1.81 -11.77
CA PRO A 81 7.62 2.75 -12.90
C PRO A 81 6.23 3.20 -13.39
N CYS A 82 5.18 2.41 -13.11
CA CYS A 82 3.82 2.78 -13.44
C CYS A 82 3.25 3.90 -12.56
N TYR A 83 3.83 4.17 -11.39
CA TYR A 83 3.38 5.24 -10.50
C TYR A 83 4.17 6.53 -10.78
N SER A 84 3.48 7.62 -11.12
CA SER A 84 4.09 8.96 -11.19
C SER A 84 4.17 9.61 -9.80
N GLU A 85 5.36 10.04 -9.36
CA GLU A 85 5.64 10.65 -8.04
C GLU A 85 4.91 11.98 -7.74
N PRO A 86 4.78 12.42 -6.47
CA PRO A 86 5.14 11.76 -5.21
C PRO A 86 3.91 11.23 -4.45
N PHE A 87 4.04 10.01 -3.94
CA PHE A 87 3.10 9.42 -3.00
C PHE A 87 3.59 9.76 -1.58
N THR A 88 2.70 10.22 -0.73
CA THR A 88 3.03 10.58 0.66
C THR A 88 3.62 9.37 1.41
N ILE A 89 4.23 9.57 2.59
CA ILE A 89 4.79 8.44 3.37
C ILE A 89 3.73 7.36 3.62
N GLY A 90 2.49 7.75 3.96
CA GLY A 90 1.39 6.81 4.17
C GLY A 90 0.99 6.06 2.90
N ASP A 91 0.91 6.75 1.77
CA ASP A 91 0.59 6.11 0.48
C ASP A 91 1.70 5.13 0.05
N ARG A 92 2.96 5.47 0.32
CA ARG A 92 4.11 4.58 0.07
C ARG A 92 4.05 3.32 0.91
N GLN A 93 3.67 3.43 2.18
CA GLN A 93 3.43 2.26 3.05
C GLN A 93 2.27 1.40 2.52
N ILE A 94 1.18 2.01 2.06
CA ILE A 94 0.05 1.29 1.46
C ILE A 94 0.49 0.54 0.20
N ALA A 95 1.21 1.20 -0.71
CA ALA A 95 1.72 0.58 -1.93
C ALA A 95 2.71 -0.56 -1.63
N LEU A 96 3.58 -0.40 -0.63
CA LEU A 96 4.47 -1.46 -0.16
C LEU A 96 3.68 -2.67 0.36
N VAL A 97 2.71 -2.45 1.23
CA VAL A 97 1.90 -3.53 1.80
C VAL A 97 1.11 -4.23 0.71
N GLN A 98 0.46 -3.49 -0.19
CA GLN A 98 -0.23 -4.05 -1.35
C GLN A 98 0.72 -4.90 -2.20
N ARG A 99 1.93 -4.42 -2.49
CA ARG A 99 2.93 -5.17 -3.25
C ARG A 99 3.36 -6.47 -2.55
N MET A 100 3.39 -6.46 -1.22
CA MET A 100 3.72 -7.63 -0.41
C MET A 100 2.57 -8.65 -0.33
N THR A 101 1.33 -8.18 -0.28
CA THR A 101 0.15 -9.02 -0.04
C THR A 101 -0.62 -9.39 -1.29
N ILE A 102 -0.34 -8.77 -2.45
CA ILE A 102 -1.11 -9.01 -3.66
C ILE A 102 -0.97 -10.46 -4.13
N GLU A 103 -2.08 -11.16 -4.12
CA GLU A 103 -2.21 -12.47 -4.74
C GLU A 103 -2.62 -12.25 -6.20
N GLY A 104 -1.77 -12.70 -7.14
CA GLY A 104 -2.04 -12.51 -8.56
C GLY A 104 -3.33 -13.20 -9.00
N GLY A 105 -4.08 -12.53 -9.89
CA GLY A 105 -5.31 -13.06 -10.48
C GLY A 105 -5.44 -12.69 -11.96
N GLN A 106 -6.38 -13.34 -12.65
CA GLN A 106 -6.71 -13.08 -14.04
C GLN A 106 -8.24 -12.98 -14.25
N SER A 107 -8.95 -12.61 -13.19
CA SER A 107 -10.41 -12.42 -13.22
C SER A 107 -10.75 -10.94 -13.29
N ARG A 108 -11.95 -10.62 -13.79
CA ARG A 108 -12.47 -9.26 -13.76
C ARG A 108 -12.46 -8.65 -12.36
N ALA A 109 -12.88 -9.44 -11.36
CA ALA A 109 -12.94 -8.99 -9.97
C ALA A 109 -11.56 -8.62 -9.42
N PHE A 110 -10.51 -9.36 -9.82
CA PHE A 110 -9.14 -9.05 -9.44
C PHE A 110 -8.71 -7.67 -9.97
N PHE A 111 -8.88 -7.41 -11.26
CA PHE A 111 -8.49 -6.11 -11.85
C PHE A 111 -9.30 -4.94 -11.28
N ILE A 112 -10.60 -5.12 -11.04
CA ILE A 112 -11.42 -4.09 -10.39
C ILE A 112 -10.92 -3.80 -8.97
N GLN A 113 -10.56 -4.84 -8.20
CA GLN A 113 -10.07 -4.66 -6.83
C GLN A 113 -8.71 -3.94 -6.79
N VAL A 114 -7.78 -4.33 -7.67
CA VAL A 114 -6.46 -3.70 -7.77
C VAL A 114 -6.59 -2.21 -8.03
N GLU A 115 -7.45 -1.83 -8.97
CA GLU A 115 -7.64 -0.41 -9.31
C GLU A 115 -8.36 0.34 -8.18
N ALA A 116 -9.33 -0.30 -7.52
CA ALA A 116 -10.00 0.27 -6.34
C ALA A 116 -9.01 0.54 -5.19
N ASP A 117 -8.05 -0.36 -4.99
CA ASP A 117 -6.98 -0.25 -3.99
C ASP A 117 -6.02 0.94 -4.26
N ILE A 118 -5.92 1.39 -5.51
CA ILE A 118 -5.14 2.56 -5.94
C ILE A 118 -5.98 3.85 -5.93
N GLY A 119 -7.31 3.70 -5.84
CA GLY A 119 -8.27 4.79 -5.80
C GLY A 119 -8.95 5.09 -7.14
N HIS A 120 -8.93 4.14 -8.07
CA HIS A 120 -9.66 4.21 -9.34
C HIS A 120 -10.95 3.38 -9.27
N THR A 121 -12.07 3.98 -9.69
CA THR A 121 -13.34 3.27 -9.85
C THR A 121 -13.50 2.92 -11.33
N ILE A 122 -13.45 1.63 -11.64
CA ILE A 122 -13.59 1.14 -13.01
C ILE A 122 -14.66 0.07 -13.17
N HIS A 123 -15.21 0.01 -14.38
CA HIS A 123 -16.05 -1.07 -14.85
C HIS A 123 -15.42 -1.76 -16.06
N ILE A 124 -15.25 -3.09 -15.97
CA ILE A 124 -14.67 -3.89 -17.06
C ILE A 124 -15.77 -4.60 -17.85
N LYS A 125 -15.76 -4.38 -19.16
CA LYS A 125 -16.64 -5.04 -20.12
C LYS A 125 -15.85 -6.00 -21.00
N GLU A 126 -16.16 -7.28 -20.88
CA GLU A 126 -15.58 -8.32 -21.74
C GLU A 126 -16.50 -8.59 -22.94
N PHE A 127 -15.89 -8.89 -24.08
CA PHE A 127 -16.62 -9.22 -25.29
C PHE A 127 -16.50 -10.71 -25.59
N ARG A 128 -17.57 -11.32 -26.12
CA ARG A 128 -17.50 -12.65 -26.73
C ARG A 128 -18.46 -12.75 -27.90
N PRO A 129 -18.09 -13.48 -28.96
CA PRO A 129 -18.99 -13.74 -30.06
C PRO A 129 -20.14 -14.68 -29.63
N PHE A 130 -21.22 -14.67 -30.40
CA PHE A 130 -22.27 -15.68 -30.29
C PHE A 130 -21.72 -17.07 -30.62
N MET A 131 -22.00 -18.06 -29.77
CA MET A 131 -21.57 -19.44 -29.97
C MET A 131 -22.77 -20.38 -29.94
N VAL A 132 -23.01 -21.08 -31.05
CA VAL A 132 -24.06 -22.12 -31.14
C VAL A 132 -23.76 -23.21 -30.11
N GLY A 133 -24.74 -23.54 -29.28
CA GLY A 133 -24.63 -24.54 -28.21
C GLY A 133 -24.31 -23.96 -26.83
N LEU A 134 -23.85 -22.71 -26.76
CA LEU A 134 -23.74 -21.93 -25.52
C LEU A 134 -24.82 -20.84 -25.44
N ASP A 135 -25.09 -20.20 -26.56
CA ASP A 135 -26.09 -19.15 -26.70
C ASP A 135 -27.37 -19.66 -27.39
N ARG A 136 -28.45 -18.89 -27.21
CA ARG A 136 -29.75 -19.14 -27.83
C ARG A 136 -30.25 -17.89 -28.56
N VAL A 137 -31.08 -18.11 -29.57
CA VAL A 137 -31.78 -17.05 -30.30
C VAL A 137 -32.86 -16.45 -29.40
N GLY A 138 -32.91 -15.12 -29.28
CA GLY A 138 -33.82 -14.38 -28.42
C GLY A 138 -33.12 -13.68 -27.27
N ASP A 139 -33.87 -13.27 -26.24
CA ASP A 139 -33.31 -12.61 -25.07
C ASP A 139 -32.62 -13.62 -24.14
N ASN A 140 -31.30 -13.55 -24.07
CA ASN A 140 -30.47 -14.36 -23.17
C ASN A 140 -29.77 -13.51 -22.09
N ARG A 141 -30.27 -12.31 -21.82
CA ARG A 141 -29.69 -11.44 -20.80
C ARG A 141 -29.88 -12.04 -19.40
N PRO A 142 -28.89 -11.93 -18.51
CA PRO A 142 -29.07 -12.32 -17.12
C PRO A 142 -30.15 -11.44 -16.49
N ARG A 143 -31.08 -12.06 -15.76
CA ARG A 143 -32.07 -11.32 -14.97
C ARG A 143 -31.41 -10.82 -13.70
N LEU A 144 -31.40 -9.49 -13.52
CA LEU A 144 -30.86 -8.83 -12.32
C LEU A 144 -31.98 -8.55 -11.30
N GLY A 145 -33.22 -8.38 -11.78
CA GLY A 145 -34.38 -8.14 -10.94
C GLY A 145 -35.71 -8.25 -11.70
N PRO A 146 -36.85 -7.94 -11.05
CA PRO A 146 -38.15 -7.91 -11.70
C PRO A 146 -38.20 -6.84 -12.80
N GLY A 147 -38.14 -7.27 -14.06
CA GLY A 147 -38.14 -6.36 -15.23
C GLY A 147 -36.77 -5.76 -15.57
N GLU A 148 -35.72 -6.09 -14.82
CA GLU A 148 -34.37 -5.59 -15.02
C GLU A 148 -33.47 -6.69 -15.60
N TYR A 149 -32.89 -6.42 -16.76
CA TYR A 149 -32.03 -7.32 -17.51
C TYR A 149 -30.65 -6.70 -17.64
N GLY A 150 -29.61 -7.50 -17.39
CA GLY A 150 -28.23 -7.07 -17.60
C GLY A 150 -27.85 -7.01 -19.08
N ASP A 151 -26.58 -6.79 -19.36
CA ASP A 151 -26.08 -6.76 -20.73
C ASP A 151 -26.21 -8.10 -21.46
N TYR A 152 -26.32 -8.05 -22.79
CA TYR A 152 -26.25 -9.26 -23.60
C TYR A 152 -24.90 -9.95 -23.37
N PRO A 153 -24.90 -11.26 -23.11
CA PRO A 153 -23.66 -11.96 -22.78
C PRO A 153 -22.79 -12.19 -24.02
N TYR A 154 -23.34 -12.05 -25.22
CA TYR A 154 -22.62 -12.12 -26.50
C TYR A 154 -22.83 -10.84 -27.31
N MET A 155 -21.94 -10.60 -28.27
CA MET A 155 -22.08 -9.54 -29.25
C MET A 155 -21.96 -10.08 -30.67
N LEU A 156 -22.64 -9.41 -31.60
CA LEU A 156 -22.42 -9.61 -33.02
C LEU A 156 -21.10 -8.98 -33.40
N GLY A 157 -20.17 -9.79 -33.89
CA GLY A 157 -18.84 -9.34 -34.24
C GLY A 157 -17.96 -10.51 -34.67
N PRO A 158 -16.75 -10.19 -35.14
CA PRO A 158 -15.80 -11.20 -35.57
C PRO A 158 -15.25 -11.95 -34.33
N PRO A 159 -14.75 -13.20 -34.49
CA PRO A 159 -14.36 -14.05 -33.37
C PRO A 159 -13.22 -13.47 -32.52
N GLU A 160 -12.43 -12.55 -33.07
CA GLU A 160 -11.31 -11.86 -32.43
C GLU A 160 -11.77 -10.94 -31.29
N ASN A 161 -13.03 -10.50 -31.29
CA ASN A 161 -13.59 -9.66 -30.21
C ASN A 161 -13.39 -10.29 -28.82
N ARG A 162 -13.26 -11.62 -28.73
CA ARG A 162 -13.00 -12.33 -27.47
C ARG A 162 -11.68 -11.96 -26.77
N PHE A 163 -10.75 -11.39 -27.51
CA PHE A 163 -9.45 -10.96 -27.00
C PHE A 163 -9.47 -9.50 -26.56
N TYR A 164 -10.59 -8.80 -26.75
CA TYR A 164 -10.75 -7.42 -26.36
C TYR A 164 -11.61 -7.32 -25.10
N TRP A 165 -11.26 -6.36 -24.26
CA TRP A 165 -12.10 -5.91 -23.17
C TRP A 165 -11.92 -4.41 -22.96
N THR A 166 -12.99 -3.75 -22.53
CA THR A 166 -12.98 -2.31 -22.28
C THR A 166 -12.92 -2.06 -20.79
N ALA A 167 -11.99 -1.21 -20.37
CA ALA A 167 -11.93 -0.66 -19.02
C ALA A 167 -12.54 0.74 -19.06
N HIS A 168 -13.75 0.88 -18.53
CA HIS A 168 -14.43 2.16 -18.39
C HIS A 168 -14.03 2.78 -17.05
N VAL A 169 -13.60 4.04 -17.07
CA VAL A 169 -13.22 4.77 -15.85
C VAL A 169 -14.33 5.75 -15.48
N ASP A 170 -15.01 5.49 -14.37
CA ASP A 170 -16.21 6.24 -13.98
C ASP A 170 -15.89 7.60 -13.34
N GLN A 171 -14.77 7.67 -12.61
CA GLN A 171 -14.43 8.81 -11.77
C GLN A 171 -12.98 9.25 -11.95
N ALA A 172 -12.76 10.56 -11.92
CA ALA A 172 -11.41 11.12 -11.86
C ALA A 172 -10.81 10.85 -10.48
N ARG A 173 -9.54 10.44 -10.44
CA ARG A 173 -8.79 10.25 -9.19
C ARG A 173 -8.42 11.60 -8.59
N LEU A 174 -8.95 11.88 -7.41
CA LEU A 174 -8.68 13.11 -6.64
C LEU A 174 -7.88 12.73 -5.38
N THR A 175 -6.67 13.25 -5.26
CA THR A 175 -5.84 13.06 -4.08
C THR A 175 -5.62 14.41 -3.39
N TRP A 176 -6.24 14.56 -2.22
CA TRP A 176 -6.13 15.78 -1.42
C TRP A 176 -4.93 15.72 -0.48
N PHE A 177 -4.30 16.88 -0.29
CA PHE A 177 -3.28 17.05 0.73
C PHE A 177 -3.85 16.81 2.13
N ARG A 178 -3.06 16.15 2.99
CA ARG A 178 -3.45 15.82 4.36
C ARG A 178 -2.35 16.21 5.33
N CYS A 179 -2.73 16.87 6.42
CA CYS A 179 -1.85 17.12 7.55
C CYS A 179 -1.92 15.95 8.54
N GLY A 180 -0.79 15.50 9.09
CA GLY A 180 -0.74 14.48 10.13
C GLY A 180 0.25 13.36 9.84
N ASN A 181 0.22 12.31 10.67
CA ASN A 181 1.13 11.18 10.53
C ASN A 181 0.88 10.44 9.20
N GLY A 182 1.92 10.27 8.38
CA GLY A 182 1.80 9.68 7.04
C GLY A 182 1.12 10.58 5.99
N GLY A 183 0.87 11.86 6.31
CA GLY A 183 0.30 12.84 5.38
C GLY A 183 1.31 13.46 4.43
N GLY A 184 0.86 14.49 3.71
CA GLY A 184 1.67 15.22 2.74
C GLY A 184 2.69 16.16 3.40
N GLN A 185 3.79 16.40 2.71
CA GLN A 185 4.86 17.31 3.11
C GLN A 185 4.66 18.71 2.50
N CYS A 186 4.51 19.71 3.36
CA CYS A 186 4.36 21.10 2.95
C CYS A 186 5.55 21.57 2.08
N GLY A 187 5.26 22.18 0.94
CA GLY A 187 6.25 22.69 0.00
C GLY A 187 6.78 21.64 -1.00
N ILE A 188 6.37 20.38 -0.88
CA ILE A 188 6.64 19.31 -1.84
C ILE A 188 5.33 18.83 -2.47
N ASP A 189 4.35 18.46 -1.64
CA ASP A 189 3.09 17.90 -2.12
C ASP A 189 2.05 18.98 -2.48
N PRO A 190 1.32 18.85 -3.60
CA PRO A 190 0.27 19.79 -3.99
C PRO A 190 -0.98 19.65 -3.12
N HIS A 191 -1.77 20.72 -3.02
CA HIS A 191 -3.02 20.73 -2.23
C HIS A 191 -4.09 19.76 -2.77
N LEU A 192 -4.15 19.62 -4.09
CA LEU A 192 -5.00 18.67 -4.80
C LEU A 192 -4.24 18.18 -6.03
N LEU A 193 -4.14 16.87 -6.18
CA LEU A 193 -3.66 16.22 -7.39
C LEU A 193 -4.84 15.59 -8.12
N ILE A 194 -5.03 15.99 -9.37
CA ILE A 194 -6.00 15.38 -10.29
C ILE A 194 -5.18 14.48 -11.19
N GLY A 195 -5.23 13.17 -10.91
CA GLY A 195 -4.45 12.19 -11.64
C GLY A 195 -5.05 11.94 -13.02
N ILE A 196 -4.23 12.02 -14.06
CA ILE A 196 -4.51 11.31 -15.31
C ILE A 196 -4.22 9.84 -15.01
N ALA A 197 -5.11 8.92 -15.39
CA ALA A 197 -5.03 7.48 -15.07
C ALA A 197 -3.90 6.73 -15.82
N SER A 198 -2.71 7.34 -15.90
CA SER A 198 -1.51 6.75 -16.50
C SER A 198 -0.96 5.58 -15.68
N ASP A 199 -1.23 5.58 -14.38
CA ASP A 199 -0.95 4.46 -13.47
C ASP A 199 -1.81 3.25 -13.83
N LEU A 200 -3.12 3.45 -13.98
CA LEU A 200 -4.08 2.43 -14.41
C LEU A 200 -3.69 1.80 -15.76
N ASP A 201 -3.38 2.64 -16.75
CA ASP A 201 -3.01 2.16 -18.09
C ASP A 201 -1.77 1.27 -18.05
N CYS A 202 -0.74 1.71 -17.30
CA CYS A 202 0.52 0.98 -17.19
C CYS A 202 0.33 -0.35 -16.45
N LEU A 203 -0.42 -0.35 -15.33
CA LEU A 203 -0.65 -1.53 -14.51
C LEU A 203 -1.48 -2.58 -15.24
N LEU A 204 -2.61 -2.18 -15.82
CA LEU A 204 -3.49 -3.10 -16.54
C LEU A 204 -2.79 -3.67 -17.77
N ASN A 205 -2.02 -2.88 -18.52
CA ASN A 205 -1.25 -3.41 -19.64
C ASN A 205 -0.13 -4.37 -19.23
N ARG A 206 0.42 -4.20 -18.02
CA ARG A 206 1.45 -5.09 -17.47
C ARG A 206 0.89 -6.42 -17.01
N TRP A 207 -0.31 -6.44 -16.43
CA TRP A 207 -0.88 -7.64 -15.78
C TRP A 207 -1.92 -8.39 -16.61
N LYS A 208 -2.46 -7.75 -17.65
CA LYS A 208 -3.40 -8.40 -18.56
C LYS A 208 -2.82 -9.69 -19.15
N PRO A 209 -3.67 -10.66 -19.51
CA PRO A 209 -3.22 -11.79 -20.30
C PRO A 209 -2.60 -11.33 -21.63
N ALA A 210 -1.46 -11.91 -22.01
CA ALA A 210 -0.68 -11.49 -23.18
C ALA A 210 -1.48 -11.49 -24.49
N GLN A 211 -2.44 -12.40 -24.63
CA GLN A 211 -3.31 -12.52 -25.79
C GLN A 211 -4.42 -11.46 -25.86
N THR A 212 -4.63 -10.66 -24.80
CA THR A 212 -5.72 -9.69 -24.74
C THR A 212 -5.28 -8.26 -25.02
N GLN A 213 -6.21 -7.45 -25.53
CA GLN A 213 -6.04 -6.03 -25.75
C GLN A 213 -7.11 -5.26 -24.97
N ILE A 214 -6.69 -4.18 -24.32
CA ILE A 214 -7.56 -3.33 -23.51
C ILE A 214 -7.89 -2.10 -24.33
N VAL A 215 -9.17 -1.74 -24.34
CA VAL A 215 -9.63 -0.42 -24.79
C VAL A 215 -9.95 0.39 -23.54
N PHE A 216 -9.24 1.49 -23.33
CA PHE A 216 -9.55 2.39 -22.22
C PHE A 216 -10.60 3.39 -22.67
N ASP A 217 -11.71 3.45 -21.93
CA ASP A 217 -12.78 4.39 -22.18
C ASP A 217 -12.89 5.37 -21.00
N TYR A 218 -12.56 6.63 -21.30
CA TYR A 218 -12.63 7.75 -20.37
C TYR A 218 -13.86 8.65 -20.63
N SER A 219 -14.78 8.21 -21.50
CA SER A 219 -16.00 8.96 -21.76
C SER A 219 -16.88 9.01 -20.51
N GLY A 220 -17.47 10.17 -20.26
CA GLY A 220 -18.38 10.36 -19.12
C GLY A 220 -17.72 10.46 -17.74
N LEU A 221 -16.39 10.66 -17.67
CA LEU A 221 -15.65 10.89 -16.42
C LEU A 221 -16.35 11.92 -15.51
N GLN A 222 -16.75 11.48 -14.33
CA GLN A 222 -17.34 12.35 -13.32
C GLN A 222 -16.26 12.80 -12.33
N THR A 223 -16.12 14.11 -12.14
CA THR A 223 -15.21 14.70 -11.14
C THR A 223 -15.82 14.80 -9.74
N GLY A 224 -17.06 14.34 -9.57
CA GLY A 224 -17.84 14.55 -8.34
C GLY A 224 -18.18 16.03 -8.10
N GLY A 225 -18.67 16.33 -6.89
CA GLY A 225 -18.91 17.70 -6.44
C GLY A 225 -17.63 18.41 -5.96
N PRO A 226 -17.70 19.70 -5.60
CA PRO A 226 -16.55 20.50 -5.17
C PRO A 226 -15.84 19.98 -3.91
N MET A 227 -16.48 19.08 -3.15
CA MET A 227 -15.95 18.42 -1.95
C MET A 227 -15.73 16.91 -2.16
N ALA A 228 -15.71 16.42 -3.40
CA ALA A 228 -15.49 15.00 -3.65
C ALA A 228 -14.07 14.59 -3.24
N GLY A 229 -13.96 13.49 -2.49
CA GLY A 229 -12.69 12.94 -2.01
C GLY A 229 -12.05 13.70 -0.83
N THR A 230 -12.69 14.74 -0.29
CA THR A 230 -12.26 15.33 0.98
C THR A 230 -12.55 14.35 2.13
N PRO A 231 -11.64 14.17 3.09
CA PRO A 231 -11.89 13.34 4.27
C PRO A 231 -13.02 13.87 5.15
#